data_AF-A0AA45MJE5-F1
#
_entry.id   AF-A0AA45MJE5-F1
#
_cell.length_a   1.000
_cell.length_b   1.000
_cell.length_c   1.000
_cell.angle_alpha   90.00
_cell.angle_beta   90.00
_cell.angle_gamma   90.00
#
_symmetry.space_group_name_H-M   'P 1'
#
loop_
_entity.id
_entity.type
_entity.pdbx_description
1 polymer ?
#
loop_
_entity_poly.entity_id
_entity_poly.type
_entity_poly.pdbx_seq_one_letter_code
_entity_poly.pdbx_strand_id
1 'polypeptide(L)'
;MLGAVLATMAVALPASAAPFFFSTGGPDGLIGTATRPSSAGKVEIETADDFILGSHTSITSASFTGLLTGGATAANIGQVVAEIYRVFPKDSTNPPSGRVPTRTNSPSDVAFDSRDSGGGLTFSVVTLGAFSAANSVLNGINPLPGPTTGGEGPISGTEVTVVVNFGTPFDLPADHYFFVPQVEVTGGEFYWLSAAKPVVGGTGPFAPDLQSWIRNEPLAPDWLRIGTDIVGAGAFNASFSLVGATAVAEPGSVALLLAGVLPLVLGRRRRSPVDSAQA
;
A
#
# COMPACT_ATOMS: atom_id res chain seq x y z
N MET A 1 41.63 50.18 -8.73
CA MET A 1 40.64 49.23 -9.28
C MET A 1 39.99 48.50 -8.11
N LEU A 2 38.73 48.85 -7.80
CA LEU A 2 37.95 48.23 -6.72
C LEU A 2 37.28 46.96 -7.27
N GLY A 3 37.64 45.78 -6.75
CA GLY A 3 37.01 44.52 -7.13
C GLY A 3 35.75 44.29 -6.30
N ALA A 4 34.58 44.32 -6.93
CA ALA A 4 33.32 43.94 -6.30
C ALA A 4 33.29 42.42 -6.12
N VAL A 5 33.18 41.96 -4.86
CA VAL A 5 32.86 40.57 -4.53
C VAL A 5 31.34 40.44 -4.56
N LEU A 6 30.81 39.77 -5.57
CA LEU A 6 29.40 39.43 -5.64
C LEU A 6 29.16 38.19 -4.77
N ALA A 7 28.55 38.38 -3.60
CA ALA A 7 28.08 37.27 -2.78
C ALA A 7 26.75 36.75 -3.37
N THR A 8 26.78 35.59 -4.01
CA THR A 8 25.57 34.86 -4.42
C THR A 8 24.92 34.25 -3.17
N MET A 9 23.86 34.88 -2.66
CA MET A 9 23.00 34.23 -1.66
C MET A 9 22.21 33.11 -2.34
N ALA A 10 22.52 31.86 -2.00
CA ALA A 10 21.66 30.73 -2.33
C ALA A 10 20.42 30.82 -1.45
N VAL A 11 19.27 31.19 -2.03
CA VAL A 11 17.98 31.14 -1.33
C VAL A 11 17.55 29.69 -1.28
N ALA A 12 17.54 29.10 -0.09
CA ALA A 12 16.94 27.79 0.13
C ALA A 12 15.41 27.92 -0.04
N LEU A 13 14.86 27.27 -1.06
CA LEU A 13 13.41 27.11 -1.17
C LEU A 13 12.97 26.04 -0.16
N PRO A 14 11.86 26.25 0.57
CA PRO A 14 11.33 25.22 1.46
C PRO A 14 10.98 23.98 0.64
N ALA A 15 11.46 22.81 1.07
CA ALA A 15 11.03 21.54 0.52
C ALA A 15 9.57 21.30 0.93
N SER A 16 8.65 21.28 -0.04
CA SER A 16 7.23 20.98 0.19
C SER A 16 6.92 19.58 -0.30
N ALA A 17 6.43 18.70 0.57
CA ALA A 17 5.99 17.36 0.19
C ALA A 17 5.07 17.40 -1.03
N ALA A 18 5.29 16.51 -2.01
CA ALA A 18 4.46 16.44 -3.21
C ALA A 18 3.29 15.48 -2.98
N PRO A 19 2.07 15.79 -3.45
CA PRO A 19 0.93 14.90 -3.28
C PRO A 19 1.20 13.55 -3.95
N PHE A 20 0.77 12.48 -3.29
CA PHE A 20 0.81 11.12 -3.80
C PHE A 20 -0.62 10.61 -4.02
N PHE A 21 -0.82 9.93 -5.15
CA PHE A 21 -2.04 9.20 -5.44
C PHE A 21 -1.68 7.91 -6.19
N PHE A 22 -2.37 6.83 -5.85
CA PHE A 22 -2.32 5.54 -6.55
C PHE A 22 -3.74 4.99 -6.66
N SER A 23 -4.10 4.36 -7.78
CA SER A 23 -5.36 3.62 -7.87
C SER A 23 -5.31 2.54 -8.95
N THR A 24 -5.93 1.40 -8.65
CA THR A 24 -6.12 0.27 -9.58
C THR A 24 -7.39 0.41 -10.44
N GLY A 25 -8.26 1.39 -10.14
CA GLY A 25 -9.54 1.60 -10.82
C GLY A 25 -10.74 1.00 -10.07
N GLY A 26 -11.92 1.08 -10.71
CA GLY A 26 -13.18 0.61 -10.16
C GLY A 26 -13.42 -0.90 -10.36
N PRO A 27 -14.45 -1.46 -9.70
CA PRO A 27 -14.76 -2.88 -9.81
C PRO A 27 -15.09 -3.34 -11.24
N ASP A 28 -14.61 -4.53 -11.61
CA ASP A 28 -14.86 -5.15 -12.93
C ASP A 28 -15.94 -6.25 -12.91
N GLY A 29 -16.40 -6.64 -11.72
CA GLY A 29 -17.43 -7.67 -11.54
C GLY A 29 -16.95 -9.10 -11.77
N LEU A 30 -15.64 -9.35 -11.86
CA LEU A 30 -15.12 -10.70 -12.11
C LEU A 30 -15.06 -11.55 -10.84
N ILE A 31 -14.53 -11.02 -9.74
CA ILE A 31 -14.39 -11.77 -8.49
C ILE A 31 -14.55 -10.91 -7.24
N GLY A 32 -15.19 -11.47 -6.22
CA GLY A 32 -15.21 -10.94 -4.86
C GLY A 32 -14.40 -11.83 -3.92
N THR A 33 -13.52 -11.25 -3.10
CA THR A 33 -12.61 -12.02 -2.23
C THR A 33 -12.82 -11.62 -0.79
N ALA A 34 -13.11 -12.59 0.08
CA ALA A 34 -13.41 -12.28 1.47
C ALA A 34 -12.19 -11.66 2.15
N THR A 35 -12.43 -10.65 2.99
CA THR A 35 -11.38 -10.06 3.82
C THR A 35 -11.96 -9.49 5.11
N ARG A 36 -11.48 -10.01 6.25
CA ARG A 36 -12.02 -9.71 7.58
C ARG A 36 -11.02 -10.08 8.68
N PRO A 37 -11.02 -9.34 9.81
CA PRO A 37 -10.32 -9.78 11.00
C PRO A 37 -11.01 -11.01 11.60
N SER A 38 -10.31 -11.70 12.49
CA SER A 38 -10.94 -12.72 13.34
C SER A 38 -12.05 -12.09 14.20
N SER A 39 -13.18 -12.79 14.31
CA SER A 39 -14.34 -12.34 15.10
C SER A 39 -15.13 -13.55 15.58
N ALA A 40 -16.17 -13.34 16.41
CA ALA A 40 -16.92 -14.43 17.00
C ALA A 40 -17.52 -15.37 15.93
N GLY A 41 -17.03 -16.61 15.89
CA GLY A 41 -17.46 -17.62 14.92
C GLY A 41 -16.86 -17.48 13.51
N LYS A 42 -15.91 -16.58 13.30
CA LYS A 42 -15.24 -16.36 12.02
C LYS A 42 -13.72 -16.28 12.18
N VAL A 43 -13.01 -17.08 11.41
CA VAL A 43 -11.55 -16.98 11.29
C VAL A 43 -11.17 -15.77 10.44
N GLU A 44 -9.97 -15.27 10.66
CA GLU A 44 -9.33 -14.25 9.85
C GLU A 44 -9.16 -14.73 8.41
N ILE A 45 -9.43 -13.81 7.47
CA ILE A 45 -9.13 -13.96 6.06
C ILE A 45 -8.56 -12.63 5.59
N GLU A 46 -7.44 -12.67 4.91
CA GLU A 46 -6.76 -11.50 4.40
C GLU A 46 -6.64 -11.60 2.89
N THR A 47 -7.11 -10.57 2.19
CA THR A 47 -6.83 -10.37 0.76
C THR A 47 -5.89 -9.19 0.59
N ALA A 48 -4.91 -9.35 -0.28
CA ALA A 48 -3.82 -8.40 -0.52
C ALA A 48 -3.68 -8.07 -2.00
N ASP A 49 -3.41 -6.80 -2.33
CA ASP A 49 -3.02 -6.40 -3.69
C ASP A 49 -1.94 -5.31 -3.65
N ASP A 50 -1.15 -5.19 -4.72
CA ASP A 50 0.13 -4.50 -4.67
C ASP A 50 0.11 -3.03 -5.13
N PHE A 51 1.08 -2.27 -4.62
CA PHE A 51 1.42 -0.92 -5.07
C PHE A 51 2.93 -0.67 -4.93
N ILE A 52 3.44 0.30 -5.69
CA ILE A 52 4.88 0.64 -5.72
C ILE A 52 5.06 2.11 -5.34
N LEU A 53 6.06 2.37 -4.51
CA LEU A 53 6.50 3.71 -4.14
C LEU A 53 7.90 3.98 -4.71
N GLY A 54 8.04 5.04 -5.50
CA GLY A 54 9.34 5.46 -6.05
C GLY A 54 10.18 6.33 -5.11
N SER A 55 9.58 6.82 -4.01
CA SER A 55 10.21 7.64 -2.98
C SER A 55 9.56 7.35 -1.62
N HIS A 56 10.19 7.83 -0.54
CA HIS A 56 9.58 7.77 0.78
C HIS A 56 8.23 8.50 0.75
N THR A 57 7.15 7.79 1.10
CA THR A 57 5.78 8.30 1.03
C THR A 57 5.05 8.06 2.35
N SER A 58 4.38 9.10 2.82
CA SER A 58 3.44 9.04 3.93
C SER A 58 2.02 8.85 3.39
N ILE A 59 1.44 7.66 3.54
CA ILE A 59 0.06 7.36 3.12
C ILE A 59 -0.90 7.79 4.22
N THR A 60 -1.81 8.70 3.89
CA THR A 60 -2.73 9.34 4.85
C THR A 60 -4.17 8.84 4.72
N SER A 61 -4.54 8.29 3.57
CA SER A 61 -5.87 7.74 3.34
C SER A 61 -5.83 6.61 2.31
N ALA A 62 -6.82 5.73 2.37
CA ALA A 62 -7.10 4.73 1.35
C ALA A 62 -8.60 4.65 1.09
N SER A 63 -8.98 4.14 -0.08
CA SER A 63 -10.34 3.70 -0.34
C SER A 63 -10.33 2.35 -1.04
N PHE A 64 -11.32 1.51 -0.76
CA PHE A 64 -11.46 0.22 -1.42
C PHE A 64 -12.94 -0.12 -1.58
N THR A 65 -13.26 -0.80 -2.68
CA THR A 65 -14.65 -1.06 -3.05
C THR A 65 -14.95 -2.55 -2.92
N GLY A 66 -16.03 -2.87 -2.20
CA GLY A 66 -16.40 -4.25 -1.93
C GLY A 66 -17.91 -4.45 -1.90
N LEU A 67 -18.30 -5.68 -1.59
CA LEU A 67 -19.67 -6.15 -1.58
C LEU A 67 -20.06 -6.59 -0.17
N LEU A 68 -21.08 -5.94 0.41
CA LEU A 68 -21.76 -6.42 1.61
C LEU A 68 -22.83 -7.44 1.23
N THR A 69 -22.77 -8.60 1.85
CA THR A 69 -23.65 -9.75 1.53
C THR A 69 -24.54 -10.12 2.71
N GLY A 70 -25.47 -11.07 2.53
CA GLY A 70 -26.35 -11.55 3.61
C GLY A 70 -27.38 -10.53 4.11
N GLY A 71 -27.60 -9.44 3.37
CA GLY A 71 -28.46 -8.33 3.80
C GLY A 71 -27.78 -7.35 4.77
N ALA A 72 -26.47 -7.50 5.00
CA ALA A 72 -25.70 -6.55 5.79
C ALA A 72 -25.68 -5.17 5.11
N THR A 73 -25.71 -4.13 5.95
CA THR A 73 -25.63 -2.72 5.56
C THR A 73 -24.37 -2.10 6.16
N ALA A 74 -24.08 -0.84 5.82
CA ALA A 74 -22.97 -0.11 6.42
C ALA A 74 -23.02 -0.08 7.97
N ALA A 75 -24.21 -0.13 8.57
CA ALA A 75 -24.38 -0.17 10.02
C ALA A 75 -23.96 -1.51 10.67
N ASN A 76 -23.73 -2.55 9.86
CA ASN A 76 -23.27 -3.86 10.31
C ASN A 76 -21.75 -4.03 10.27
N ILE A 77 -21.01 -3.00 9.84
CA ILE A 77 -19.55 -2.97 9.88
C ILE A 77 -19.11 -2.63 11.31
N GLY A 78 -18.36 -3.56 11.92
CA GLY A 78 -17.85 -3.41 13.29
C GLY A 78 -16.47 -2.75 13.34
N GLN A 79 -15.51 -3.36 12.65
CA GLN A 79 -14.13 -2.94 12.61
C GLN A 79 -13.61 -2.90 11.17
N VAL A 80 -12.75 -1.92 10.89
CA VAL A 80 -11.94 -1.87 9.66
C VAL A 80 -10.47 -1.89 10.05
N VAL A 81 -9.71 -2.79 9.43
CA VAL A 81 -8.25 -2.90 9.57
C VAL A 81 -7.62 -2.61 8.21
N ALA A 82 -6.45 -1.97 8.23
CA ALA A 82 -5.61 -1.77 7.07
C ALA A 82 -4.18 -2.15 7.44
N GLU A 83 -3.59 -3.05 6.67
CA GLU A 83 -2.21 -3.47 6.87
C GLU A 83 -1.37 -3.27 5.62
N ILE A 84 -0.07 -3.12 5.84
CA ILE A 84 0.94 -3.04 4.80
C ILE A 84 1.87 -4.24 4.94
N TYR A 85 2.04 -4.98 3.87
CA TYR A 85 3.02 -6.06 3.79
C TYR A 85 4.11 -5.71 2.78
N ARG A 86 5.32 -6.21 3.01
CA ARG A 86 6.41 -6.13 2.03
C ARG A 86 6.40 -7.36 1.14
N VAL A 87 7.05 -7.28 -0.01
CA VAL A 87 7.22 -8.45 -0.88
C VAL A 87 8.17 -9.48 -0.24
N PHE A 88 7.77 -10.76 -0.23
CA PHE A 88 8.59 -11.89 0.19
C PHE A 88 9.95 -11.88 -0.53
N PRO A 89 11.09 -12.14 0.15
CA PRO A 89 11.23 -12.75 1.48
C PRO A 89 11.41 -11.75 2.64
N LYS A 90 11.11 -10.46 2.45
CA LYS A 90 11.14 -9.50 3.58
C LYS A 90 10.15 -9.95 4.65
N ASP A 91 10.47 -9.72 5.92
CA ASP A 91 9.64 -10.13 7.08
C ASP A 91 9.16 -11.58 7.06
N SER A 92 9.96 -12.48 6.49
CA SER A 92 9.55 -13.87 6.26
C SER A 92 10.64 -14.85 6.66
N THR A 93 10.22 -16.07 6.97
CA THR A 93 11.13 -17.21 7.13
C THR A 93 11.57 -17.73 5.75
N ASN A 94 12.87 -17.98 5.59
CA ASN A 94 13.45 -18.51 4.34
C ASN A 94 14.42 -19.66 4.69
N PRO A 95 14.19 -20.91 4.22
CA PRO A 95 13.25 -21.34 3.17
C PRO A 95 11.76 -21.27 3.60
N PRO A 96 10.83 -21.10 2.65
CA PRO A 96 9.40 -21.08 2.93
C PRO A 96 8.87 -22.46 3.37
N SER A 97 7.65 -22.49 3.92
CA SER A 97 7.03 -23.69 4.52
C SER A 97 6.82 -24.88 3.56
N GLY A 98 6.79 -24.61 2.25
CA GLY A 98 6.46 -25.58 1.21
C GLY A 98 4.96 -25.95 1.15
N ARG A 99 4.08 -25.23 1.84
CA ARG A 99 2.63 -25.51 1.88
C ARG A 99 1.84 -24.93 0.72
N VAL A 100 2.44 -24.05 -0.08
CA VAL A 100 1.81 -23.38 -1.23
C VAL A 100 2.64 -23.56 -2.49
N PRO A 101 2.03 -23.45 -3.69
CA PRO A 101 2.74 -23.62 -4.96
C PRO A 101 3.93 -22.68 -5.15
N THR A 102 3.82 -21.43 -4.68
CA THR A 102 4.90 -20.44 -4.77
C THR A 102 4.74 -19.33 -3.72
N ARG A 103 5.88 -18.77 -3.30
CA ARG A 103 5.98 -17.54 -2.49
C ARG A 103 6.62 -16.39 -3.27
N THR A 104 7.01 -16.63 -4.52
CA THR A 104 7.66 -15.61 -5.33
C THR A 104 6.71 -14.44 -5.55
N ASN A 105 7.15 -13.24 -5.15
CA ASN A 105 6.38 -12.01 -5.21
C ASN A 105 5.06 -12.04 -4.43
N SER A 106 4.93 -12.88 -3.39
CA SER A 106 3.80 -12.83 -2.47
C SER A 106 3.99 -11.74 -1.41
N PRO A 107 2.94 -11.42 -0.63
CA PRO A 107 3.14 -10.70 0.62
C PRO A 107 4.02 -11.52 1.58
N SER A 108 4.63 -10.82 2.53
CA SER A 108 5.47 -11.36 3.60
C SER A 108 4.68 -12.18 4.63
N ASP A 109 5.38 -12.87 5.52
CA ASP A 109 4.76 -13.65 6.59
C ASP A 109 4.09 -12.73 7.63
N VAL A 110 4.75 -11.61 7.95
CA VAL A 110 4.33 -10.64 8.97
C VAL A 110 4.00 -9.29 8.32
N ALA A 111 2.93 -8.64 8.81
CA ALA A 111 2.60 -7.27 8.47
C ALA A 111 3.77 -6.35 8.84
N PHE A 112 4.15 -5.48 7.91
CA PHE A 112 5.16 -4.45 8.16
C PHE A 112 4.61 -3.34 9.06
N ASP A 113 3.35 -2.96 8.85
CA ASP A 113 2.64 -1.98 9.69
C ASP A 113 1.12 -2.18 9.60
N SER A 114 0.36 -1.76 10.62
CA SER A 114 -1.10 -1.98 10.72
C SER A 114 -1.84 -0.84 11.42
N ARG A 115 -3.08 -0.56 11.01
CA ARG A 115 -4.00 0.41 11.63
C ARG A 115 -5.39 -0.18 11.69
N ASP A 116 -6.12 0.07 12.78
CA ASP A 116 -7.50 -0.36 12.91
C ASP A 116 -8.42 0.75 13.46
N SER A 117 -9.72 0.58 13.26
CA SER A 117 -10.74 1.57 13.65
C SER A 117 -10.96 1.69 15.16
N GLY A 118 -10.30 0.89 15.99
CA GLY A 118 -10.27 1.01 17.44
C GLY A 118 -9.37 2.13 17.96
N GLY A 119 -8.50 2.69 17.11
CA GLY A 119 -7.68 3.86 17.49
C GLY A 119 -6.64 4.36 16.47
N GLY A 120 -6.38 3.62 15.38
CA GLY A 120 -5.38 3.97 14.36
C GLY A 120 -5.94 4.62 13.10
N LEU A 121 -7.23 4.41 12.80
CA LEU A 121 -7.92 5.01 11.65
C LEU A 121 -9.37 5.38 11.96
N THR A 122 -9.95 6.21 11.10
CA THR A 122 -11.40 6.42 11.01
C THR A 122 -11.87 5.97 9.64
N PHE A 123 -13.14 5.62 9.50
CA PHE A 123 -13.69 5.22 8.21
C PHE A 123 -15.09 5.77 7.98
N SER A 124 -15.45 5.88 6.71
CA SER A 124 -16.81 6.10 6.24
C SER A 124 -17.15 5.11 5.13
N VAL A 125 -18.44 4.91 4.90
CA VAL A 125 -18.95 3.93 3.94
C VAL A 125 -19.92 4.62 3.01
N VAL A 126 -19.67 4.53 1.71
CA VAL A 126 -20.56 5.04 0.67
C VAL A 126 -21.24 3.86 0.01
N THR A 127 -22.57 3.79 0.10
CA THR A 127 -23.37 2.76 -0.58
C THR A 127 -23.60 3.13 -2.04
N LEU A 128 -23.24 2.22 -2.95
CA LEU A 128 -23.33 2.42 -4.41
C LEU A 128 -24.53 1.71 -5.05
N GLY A 129 -25.07 0.68 -4.40
CA GLY A 129 -26.29 -0.01 -4.84
C GLY A 129 -26.10 -1.51 -4.98
N ALA A 130 -26.96 -2.17 -5.75
CA ALA A 130 -26.85 -3.60 -6.00
C ALA A 130 -25.74 -3.90 -7.01
N PHE A 131 -24.90 -4.90 -6.71
CA PHE A 131 -23.81 -5.34 -7.58
C PHE A 131 -23.63 -6.86 -7.48
N SER A 132 -22.94 -7.44 -8.46
CA SER A 132 -22.60 -8.87 -8.45
C SER A 132 -21.21 -9.11 -9.00
N ALA A 133 -20.50 -10.07 -8.41
CA ALA A 133 -19.27 -10.63 -8.96
C ALA A 133 -19.53 -12.02 -9.53
N ALA A 134 -18.89 -12.35 -10.66
CA ALA A 134 -19.08 -13.61 -11.37
C ALA A 134 -18.54 -14.83 -10.59
N ASN A 135 -17.58 -14.61 -9.69
CA ASN A 135 -17.08 -15.63 -8.78
C ASN A 135 -16.76 -15.04 -7.40
N SER A 136 -16.45 -15.90 -6.43
CA SER A 136 -16.03 -15.50 -5.11
C SER A 136 -14.99 -16.43 -4.50
N VAL A 137 -14.23 -15.92 -3.51
CA VAL A 137 -13.37 -16.73 -2.62
C VAL A 137 -13.71 -16.43 -1.18
N LEU A 138 -14.13 -17.45 -0.42
CA LEU A 138 -14.39 -17.35 1.03
C LEU A 138 -13.74 -18.50 1.82
N ASN A 139 -14.07 -19.75 1.51
CA ASN A 139 -13.67 -20.93 2.27
C ASN A 139 -12.63 -21.79 1.53
N GLY A 140 -12.55 -21.69 0.20
CA GLY A 140 -11.70 -22.48 -0.68
C GLY A 140 -10.19 -22.18 -0.60
N ILE A 141 -9.72 -21.67 0.54
CA ILE A 141 -8.34 -21.26 0.78
C ILE A 141 -7.61 -22.41 1.48
N ASN A 142 -7.05 -23.32 0.68
CA ASN A 142 -6.46 -24.58 1.15
C ASN A 142 -4.96 -24.68 0.82
N PRO A 143 -4.12 -25.24 1.71
CA PRO A 143 -2.75 -25.57 1.35
C PRO A 143 -2.69 -26.67 0.28
N LEU A 144 -1.47 -26.93 -0.22
CA LEU A 144 -1.18 -28.14 -0.99
C LEU A 144 -1.65 -29.40 -0.22
N PRO A 145 -2.14 -30.43 -0.92
CA PRO A 145 -2.06 -30.62 -2.38
C PRO A 145 -3.22 -30.03 -3.20
N GLY A 146 -4.25 -29.44 -2.59
CA GLY A 146 -5.48 -29.07 -3.28
C GLY A 146 -5.89 -27.60 -3.16
N PRO A 147 -5.03 -26.63 -3.54
CA PRO A 147 -5.39 -25.21 -3.47
C PRO A 147 -6.45 -24.82 -4.51
N THR A 148 -6.52 -25.51 -5.65
CA THR A 148 -7.42 -25.17 -6.76
C THR A 148 -8.83 -25.69 -6.52
N THR A 149 -9.71 -24.82 -6.02
CA THR A 149 -11.10 -25.11 -5.68
C THR A 149 -12.10 -24.61 -6.71
N GLY A 150 -11.69 -23.66 -7.57
CA GLY A 150 -12.56 -22.96 -8.52
C GLY A 150 -13.31 -21.77 -7.94
N GLY A 151 -13.16 -21.48 -6.64
CA GLY A 151 -13.97 -20.48 -5.93
C GLY A 151 -15.38 -20.98 -5.58
N GLU A 152 -16.20 -20.11 -4.98
CA GLU A 152 -17.54 -20.44 -4.48
C GLU A 152 -18.68 -20.00 -5.42
N GLY A 153 -18.37 -19.55 -6.63
CA GLY A 153 -19.34 -19.12 -7.64
C GLY A 153 -19.82 -17.68 -7.45
N PRO A 154 -20.83 -17.26 -8.23
CA PRO A 154 -21.32 -15.89 -8.25
C PRO A 154 -21.85 -15.43 -6.89
N ILE A 155 -21.59 -14.17 -6.56
CA ILE A 155 -22.08 -13.53 -5.33
C ILE A 155 -22.70 -12.17 -5.64
N SER A 156 -23.80 -11.85 -4.97
CA SER A 156 -24.52 -10.58 -5.11
C SER A 156 -24.73 -9.94 -3.74
N GLY A 157 -24.83 -8.62 -3.73
CA GLY A 157 -24.97 -7.85 -2.50
C GLY A 157 -25.07 -6.35 -2.77
N THR A 158 -24.79 -5.59 -1.73
CA THR A 158 -24.71 -4.13 -1.81
C THR A 158 -23.26 -3.71 -1.98
N GLU A 159 -22.95 -3.09 -3.11
CA GLU A 159 -21.65 -2.48 -3.36
C GLU A 159 -21.46 -1.26 -2.46
N VAL A 160 -20.31 -1.20 -1.84
CA VAL A 160 -19.89 -0.10 -0.98
C VAL A 160 -18.45 0.28 -1.26
N THR A 161 -18.15 1.57 -1.20
CA THR A 161 -16.77 2.05 -1.06
C THR A 161 -16.53 2.39 0.40
N VAL A 162 -15.53 1.76 0.99
CA VAL A 162 -15.02 2.12 2.31
C VAL A 162 -13.88 3.11 2.11
N VAL A 163 -13.96 4.25 2.79
CA VAL A 163 -12.91 5.28 2.81
C VAL A 163 -12.31 5.32 4.20
N VAL A 164 -11.00 5.14 4.29
CA VAL A 164 -10.26 5.20 5.56
C VAL A 164 -9.35 6.43 5.61
N ASN A 165 -9.29 7.07 6.77
CA ASN A 165 -8.33 8.12 7.08
C ASN A 165 -7.45 7.66 8.23
N PHE A 166 -6.14 7.61 8.02
CA PHE A 166 -5.20 7.14 9.01
C PHE A 166 -4.89 8.25 10.01
N GLY A 167 -5.15 8.01 11.30
CA GLY A 167 -4.83 8.96 12.37
C GLY A 167 -3.32 9.13 12.53
N THR A 168 -2.58 8.04 12.33
CA THR A 168 -1.13 8.06 12.08
C THR A 168 -0.88 7.48 10.69
N PRO A 169 -0.32 8.25 9.74
CA PRO A 169 -0.01 7.75 8.40
C PRO A 169 0.85 6.48 8.39
N PHE A 170 0.84 5.75 7.28
CA PHE A 170 1.89 4.77 7.00
C PHE A 170 3.08 5.49 6.38
N ASP A 171 4.23 5.48 7.05
CA ASP A 171 5.46 6.11 6.58
C ASP A 171 6.36 5.05 5.93
N LEU A 172 6.36 5.02 4.60
CA LEU A 172 6.87 3.89 3.82
C LEU A 172 8.03 4.34 2.92
N PRO A 173 9.24 3.77 3.08
CA PRO A 173 10.34 3.96 2.12
C PRO A 173 9.95 3.56 0.70
N ALA A 174 10.72 3.99 -0.29
CA ALA A 174 10.55 3.54 -1.67
C ALA A 174 10.71 2.00 -1.75
N ASP A 175 9.66 1.30 -2.16
CA ASP A 175 9.63 -0.15 -2.26
C ASP A 175 8.34 -0.64 -2.96
N HIS A 176 8.20 -1.95 -3.03
CA HIS A 176 6.98 -2.66 -3.45
C HIS A 176 6.27 -3.23 -2.22
N TYR A 177 5.00 -2.88 -2.07
CA TYR A 177 4.17 -3.25 -0.92
C TYR A 177 2.86 -3.88 -1.37
N PHE A 178 2.18 -4.53 -0.42
CA PHE A 178 0.80 -4.94 -0.53
C PHE A 178 -0.07 -4.16 0.46
N PHE A 179 -1.24 -3.75 0.01
CA PHE A 179 -2.31 -3.22 0.85
C PHE A 179 -3.31 -4.33 1.19
N VAL A 180 -3.62 -4.47 2.47
CA VAL A 180 -4.50 -5.53 3.00
C VAL A 180 -5.60 -4.89 3.85
N PRO A 181 -6.74 -4.51 3.24
CA PRO A 181 -7.90 -4.04 3.98
C PRO A 181 -8.70 -5.23 4.51
N GLN A 182 -9.20 -5.14 5.74
CA GLN A 182 -10.08 -6.15 6.33
C GLN A 182 -11.32 -5.46 6.92
N VAL A 183 -12.49 -6.09 6.78
CA VAL A 183 -13.76 -5.52 7.27
C VAL A 183 -14.53 -6.55 8.05
N GLU A 184 -14.74 -6.29 9.35
CA GLU A 184 -15.63 -7.10 10.18
C GLU A 184 -17.09 -6.76 9.85
N VAL A 185 -17.87 -7.78 9.49
CA VAL A 185 -19.30 -7.65 9.20
C VAL A 185 -20.10 -8.64 10.02
N THR A 186 -21.10 -8.13 10.74
CA THR A 186 -22.11 -8.96 11.44
C THR A 186 -23.27 -9.29 10.49
N GLY A 187 -23.71 -10.56 10.46
CA GLY A 187 -24.88 -10.98 9.68
C GLY A 187 -24.64 -11.15 8.17
N GLY A 188 -23.40 -11.06 7.71
CA GLY A 188 -23.01 -11.21 6.31
C GLY A 188 -21.50 -11.26 6.15
N GLU A 189 -21.00 -11.09 4.94
CA GLU A 189 -19.56 -10.97 4.64
C GLU A 189 -19.27 -9.71 3.84
N PHE A 190 -18.03 -9.24 3.94
CA PHE A 190 -17.44 -8.27 3.01
C PHE A 190 -16.53 -8.98 2.02
N TYR A 191 -16.79 -8.78 0.73
CA TYR A 191 -15.91 -9.25 -0.35
C TYR A 191 -15.26 -8.05 -1.03
N TRP A 192 -13.93 -7.97 -1.03
CA TRP A 192 -13.19 -6.98 -1.79
C TRP A 192 -13.28 -7.32 -3.28
N LEU A 193 -13.78 -6.38 -4.09
CA LEU A 193 -14.05 -6.60 -5.51
C LEU A 193 -12.78 -6.39 -6.34
N SER A 194 -12.63 -7.22 -7.38
CA SER A 194 -11.55 -7.09 -8.34
C SER A 194 -11.64 -5.85 -9.20
N ALA A 195 -10.50 -5.41 -9.72
CA ALA A 195 -10.37 -4.38 -10.74
C ALA A 195 -9.67 -4.95 -11.99
N ALA A 196 -9.81 -4.22 -13.10
CA ALA A 196 -9.27 -4.63 -14.39
C ALA A 196 -7.76 -4.89 -14.34
N LYS A 197 -7.33 -5.95 -15.04
CA LYS A 197 -5.92 -6.31 -15.23
C LYS A 197 -5.52 -6.31 -16.73
N PRO A 198 -4.37 -5.71 -17.13
CA PRO A 198 -3.47 -4.90 -16.29
C PRO A 198 -4.15 -3.63 -15.79
N VAL A 199 -3.59 -2.99 -14.76
CA VAL A 199 -4.11 -1.69 -14.28
C VAL A 199 -4.15 -0.69 -15.45
N VAL A 200 -5.36 -0.39 -15.92
CA VAL A 200 -5.63 0.56 -17.01
C VAL A 200 -6.46 1.77 -16.57
N GLY A 201 -6.97 1.76 -15.33
CA GLY A 201 -7.68 2.86 -14.69
C GLY A 201 -6.84 3.55 -13.60
N GLY A 202 -7.29 4.70 -13.10
CA GLY A 202 -6.58 5.41 -12.03
C GLY A 202 -5.29 6.09 -12.50
N THR A 203 -4.14 5.65 -11.97
CA THR A 203 -2.82 6.25 -12.23
C THR A 203 -2.13 5.81 -13.52
N GLY A 204 -2.79 4.98 -14.35
CA GLY A 204 -2.24 4.47 -15.60
C GLY A 204 -1.42 3.18 -15.41
N PRO A 205 -0.72 2.72 -16.47
CA PRO A 205 -0.01 1.44 -16.45
C PRO A 205 0.97 1.31 -15.29
N PHE A 206 0.79 0.25 -14.50
CA PHE A 206 1.56 -0.11 -13.32
C PHE A 206 2.54 -1.24 -13.68
N ALA A 207 3.82 -1.14 -13.30
CA ALA A 207 4.84 -2.12 -13.70
C ALA A 207 5.97 -2.31 -12.66
N PRO A 208 6.27 -3.57 -12.25
CA PRO A 208 5.48 -4.76 -12.53
C PRO A 208 4.12 -4.69 -11.79
N ASP A 209 3.04 -4.98 -12.51
CA ASP A 209 1.71 -5.20 -11.94
C ASP A 209 1.63 -6.67 -11.48
N LEU A 210 1.73 -6.91 -10.16
CA LEU A 210 1.73 -8.27 -9.62
C LEU A 210 0.30 -8.86 -9.67
N GLN A 211 -0.17 -9.53 -8.64
CA GLN A 211 -1.52 -10.09 -8.62
C GLN A 211 -2.00 -10.09 -7.20
N SER A 212 -3.31 -10.15 -7.03
CA SER A 212 -3.93 -10.29 -5.72
C SER A 212 -3.70 -11.68 -5.12
N TRP A 213 -3.50 -11.67 -3.80
CA TRP A 213 -3.24 -12.84 -2.97
C TRP A 213 -4.25 -12.94 -1.85
N ILE A 214 -4.47 -14.15 -1.35
CA ILE A 214 -5.35 -14.39 -0.21
C ILE A 214 -4.74 -15.42 0.75
N ARG A 215 -5.04 -15.28 2.04
CA ARG A 215 -4.80 -16.31 3.06
C ARG A 215 -5.90 -16.33 4.11
N ASN A 216 -5.96 -17.44 4.83
CA ASN A 216 -6.74 -17.60 6.06
C ASN A 216 -5.83 -18.05 7.19
N GLU A 217 -6.32 -17.99 8.42
CA GLU A 217 -5.55 -18.38 9.61
C GLU A 217 -4.88 -19.79 9.50
N PRO A 218 -5.54 -20.86 8.99
CA PRO A 218 -4.88 -22.15 8.79
C PRO A 218 -3.74 -22.17 7.76
N LEU A 219 -3.77 -21.28 6.77
CA LEU A 219 -2.74 -21.15 5.73
C LEU A 219 -1.55 -20.31 6.20
N ALA A 220 -1.76 -19.42 7.18
CA ALA A 220 -0.72 -18.53 7.67
C ALA A 220 0.58 -19.30 8.04
N PRO A 221 1.75 -18.74 7.71
CA PRO A 221 1.97 -17.40 7.15
C PRO A 221 1.89 -17.33 5.61
N ASP A 222 1.57 -18.44 4.94
CA ASP A 222 1.59 -18.54 3.49
C ASP A 222 0.41 -17.81 2.81
N TRP A 223 0.57 -17.54 1.51
CA TRP A 223 -0.35 -16.80 0.65
C TRP A 223 -0.55 -17.58 -0.63
N LEU A 224 -1.78 -17.57 -1.17
CA LEU A 224 -2.12 -18.16 -2.46
C LEU A 224 -2.50 -17.07 -3.46
N ARG A 225 -2.12 -17.25 -4.72
CA ARG A 225 -2.61 -16.39 -5.81
C ARG A 225 -4.08 -16.70 -6.05
N ILE A 226 -4.93 -15.69 -5.96
CA ILE A 226 -6.38 -15.87 -6.09
C ILE A 226 -6.73 -16.48 -7.44
N GLY A 227 -6.20 -15.90 -8.52
CA GLY A 227 -6.45 -16.34 -9.88
C GLY A 227 -5.89 -17.72 -10.19
N THR A 228 -4.57 -17.86 -10.12
CA THR A 228 -3.89 -19.08 -10.57
C THR A 228 -4.05 -20.25 -9.61
N ASP A 229 -3.86 -20.05 -8.31
CA ASP A 229 -3.77 -21.17 -7.37
C ASP A 229 -5.16 -21.66 -6.93
N ILE A 230 -6.11 -20.75 -6.70
CA ILE A 230 -7.45 -21.07 -6.17
C ILE A 230 -8.48 -21.24 -7.28
N VAL A 231 -8.65 -20.21 -8.11
CA VAL A 231 -9.71 -20.22 -9.14
C VAL A 231 -9.32 -21.06 -10.36
N GLY A 232 -8.03 -21.19 -10.65
CA GLY A 232 -7.55 -21.82 -11.89
C GLY A 232 -7.75 -20.94 -13.12
N ALA A 233 -7.74 -19.61 -12.94
CA ALA A 233 -7.94 -18.61 -13.98
C ALA A 233 -6.71 -17.67 -14.09
N GLY A 234 -6.89 -16.56 -14.82
CA GLY A 234 -5.91 -15.48 -14.89
C GLY A 234 -5.76 -14.70 -13.58
N ALA A 235 -4.69 -13.90 -13.48
CA ALA A 235 -4.45 -13.04 -12.34
C ALA A 235 -5.51 -11.92 -12.24
N PHE A 236 -5.82 -11.51 -11.01
CA PHE A 236 -6.74 -10.43 -10.69
C PHE A 236 -6.00 -9.32 -9.94
N ASN A 237 -6.47 -8.09 -10.09
CA ASN A 237 -6.16 -6.97 -9.18
C ASN A 237 -7.39 -6.71 -8.31
N ALA A 238 -7.24 -5.95 -7.23
CA ALA A 238 -8.32 -5.53 -6.34
C ALA A 238 -8.61 -4.04 -6.52
N SER A 239 -9.85 -3.59 -6.31
CA SER A 239 -10.26 -2.19 -6.50
C SER A 239 -9.93 -1.33 -5.27
N PHE A 240 -8.90 -0.48 -5.37
CA PHE A 240 -8.54 0.46 -4.33
C PHE A 240 -7.82 1.71 -4.83
N SER A 241 -7.64 2.66 -3.92
CA SER A 241 -6.77 3.81 -4.08
C SER A 241 -6.06 4.18 -2.78
N LEU A 242 -4.90 4.82 -2.91
CA LEU A 242 -4.10 5.35 -1.80
C LEU A 242 -3.85 6.84 -2.06
N VAL A 243 -3.91 7.63 -0.99
CA VAL A 243 -3.62 9.06 -1.00
C VAL A 243 -2.54 9.34 0.05
N GLY A 244 -1.59 10.22 -0.27
CA GLY A 244 -0.53 10.56 0.65
C GLY A 244 0.30 11.76 0.21
N ALA A 245 1.51 11.84 0.75
CA ALA A 245 2.51 12.80 0.33
C ALA A 245 3.89 12.15 0.29
N THR A 246 4.65 12.44 -0.77
CA THR A 246 6.04 12.00 -0.92
C THR A 246 6.98 13.00 -0.26
N ALA A 247 8.00 12.50 0.43
CA ALA A 247 9.10 13.33 0.89
C ALA A 247 9.85 13.89 -0.33
N VAL A 248 10.14 15.19 -0.30
CA VAL A 248 10.97 15.82 -1.33
C VAL A 248 12.44 15.57 -0.99
N ALA A 249 13.22 15.21 -2.01
CA ALA A 249 14.67 15.12 -1.87
C ALA A 249 15.24 16.45 -1.34
N GLU A 250 15.96 16.39 -0.22
CA GLU A 250 16.61 17.55 0.40
C GLU A 250 17.37 18.37 -0.66
N PRO A 251 17.00 19.64 -0.91
CA PRO A 251 17.75 20.48 -1.83
C PRO A 251 19.08 20.87 -1.18
N GLY A 252 20.15 20.14 -1.53
CA GLY A 252 21.51 20.65 -1.55
C GLY A 252 22.12 21.05 -0.21
N SER A 253 21.86 20.35 0.90
CA SER A 253 22.58 20.61 2.17
C SER A 253 24.11 20.56 1.97
N VAL A 254 24.60 19.70 1.08
CA VAL A 254 26.02 19.65 0.66
C VAL A 254 26.41 20.87 -0.18
N ALA A 255 25.56 21.35 -1.09
CA ALA A 255 25.82 22.54 -1.89
C ALA A 255 25.82 23.82 -1.03
N LEU A 256 24.95 23.89 -0.02
CA LEU A 256 24.90 24.96 0.99
C LEU A 256 26.11 24.91 1.94
N LEU A 257 26.51 23.72 2.38
CA LEU A 257 27.73 23.54 3.17
C LEU A 257 28.97 23.96 2.36
N LEU A 258 29.07 23.54 1.10
CA LEU A 258 30.17 23.93 0.21
C LEU A 258 30.14 25.44 -0.09
N ALA A 259 28.97 26.03 -0.35
CA ALA A 259 28.82 27.46 -0.58
C ALA A 259 29.13 28.31 0.67
N GLY A 260 28.86 27.80 1.88
CA GLY A 260 29.18 28.47 3.14
C GLY A 260 30.66 28.35 3.54
N VAL A 261 31.30 27.20 3.27
CA VAL A 261 32.68 26.91 3.68
C VAL A 261 33.71 27.49 2.70
N LEU A 262 33.44 27.50 1.38
CA LEU A 262 34.35 28.07 0.38
C LEU A 262 34.81 29.51 0.68
N PRO A 263 33.91 30.48 0.96
CA PRO A 263 34.32 31.86 1.23
C PRO A 263 35.09 32.00 2.55
N LEU A 264 34.82 31.16 3.56
CA LEU A 264 35.59 31.13 4.81
C LEU A 264 37.02 30.63 4.60
N VAL A 265 37.21 29.61 3.77
CA VAL A 265 38.54 29.07 3.42
C VAL A 265 39.34 30.04 2.55
N LEU A 266 38.69 30.70 1.58
CA LEU A 266 39.31 31.71 0.72
C LEU A 266 39.64 33.01 1.48
N GLY A 267 38.80 33.42 2.43
CA GLY A 267 39.04 34.59 3.29
C GLY A 267 40.22 34.41 4.24
N ARG A 268 40.44 33.18 4.74
CA ARG A 268 41.57 32.87 5.64
C ARG A 268 42.94 32.94 4.93
N ARG A 269 42.99 32.63 3.62
CA ARG A 269 44.25 32.68 2.83
C ARG A 269 44.71 34.09 2.47
N ARG A 270 43.87 35.12 2.62
CA ARG A 270 44.22 36.53 2.31
C ARG A 270 44.81 37.31 3.49
N ARG A 271 44.90 36.71 4.69
CA ARG A 271 45.57 37.32 5.85
C ARG A 271 46.92 36.65 6.08
N SER A 272 47.89 36.91 5.20
CA SER A 272 49.31 36.77 5.55
C SER A 272 49.86 38.17 5.83
N PRO A 273 50.69 38.38 6.87
CA PRO A 273 51.13 39.71 7.28
C PRO A 273 52.06 40.31 6.23
N VAL A 274 51.84 41.58 5.88
CA VAL A 274 52.84 42.42 5.21
C VAL A 274 53.74 42.95 6.32
N ASP A 275 54.93 42.38 6.48
CA ASP A 275 55.96 42.98 7.31
C ASP A 275 56.56 44.21 6.60
N SER A 276 56.68 45.26 7.40
CA SER A 276 57.01 46.61 6.99
C SER A 276 58.52 46.76 6.80
N ALA A 277 58.97 47.16 5.61
CA ALA A 277 60.32 47.65 5.39
C ALA A 277 60.30 49.18 5.42
N GLN A 278 60.88 49.79 6.46
CA GLN A 278 61.36 51.17 6.44
C GLN A 278 62.87 51.15 6.72
N ALA A 279 63.60 51.80 5.82
CA ALA A 279 64.98 52.26 6.01
C ALA A 279 64.94 53.72 6.48
#